data_AF-A0A1B6FMJ2-F1
#
_entry.id   AF-A0A1B6FMJ2-F1
#
_cell.length_a   1.000
_cell.length_b   1.000
_cell.length_c   1.000
_cell.angle_alpha   90.00
_cell.angle_beta   90.00
_cell.angle_gamma   90.00
#
_symmetry.space_group_name_H-M   'P 1'
#
loop_
_entity.id
_entity.type
_entity.pdbx_description
1 polymer ?
#
loop_
_entity_poly.entity_id
_entity_poly.type
_entity_poly.pdbx_seq_one_letter_code
_entity_poly.pdbx_strand_id
1 'polypeptide(L)'
;MFLIQLISYDPREFDHLSVAQDIREVFQFITCYTPQNIELDYKLRPFVPDFIPAVGDIDGFLKVGRPDGESDGLGLRTLDEPCAAQSEPAVLCLRLRASTKQSSAKALVVKKVENADKNPKALDRWIHDIDELHKSKPAPTVQYSRSMPDIDSLMQEWPVMFEEKLNQLGLPTADLDCDLPTLVDIICGIFDVPRYESRIESLHVLFSLYSAIKNSQFQKPEN
;
A
#
# COMPACT_ATOMS: atom_id res chain seq x y z
N MET A 1 14.56 -17.88 -20.55
CA MET A 1 15.55 -18.64 -21.34
C MET A 1 16.55 -17.64 -21.91
N PHE A 2 17.54 -17.25 -21.10
CA PHE A 2 18.64 -16.43 -21.60
C PHE A 2 19.60 -17.37 -22.33
N LEU A 3 19.64 -17.24 -23.66
CA LEU A 3 20.67 -17.85 -24.49
C LEU A 3 22.00 -17.18 -24.11
N ILE A 4 22.72 -17.78 -23.16
CA ILE A 4 24.16 -17.55 -23.04
C ILE A 4 24.74 -18.19 -24.29
N GLN A 5 24.90 -17.39 -25.34
CA GLN A 5 25.72 -17.76 -26.48
C GLN A 5 27.12 -18.02 -25.91
N LEU A 6 27.53 -19.28 -25.84
CA LEU A 6 28.90 -19.65 -25.50
C LEU A 6 29.79 -18.96 -26.55
N ILE A 7 30.45 -17.88 -26.15
CA ILE A 7 31.49 -17.23 -26.95
C ILE A 7 32.62 -18.24 -27.03
N SER A 8 32.64 -19.01 -28.11
CA SER A 8 33.67 -20.00 -28.36
C SER A 8 34.91 -19.28 -28.88
N TYR A 9 36.06 -19.52 -28.27
CA TYR A 9 37.34 -18.94 -28.69
C TYR A 9 37.66 -19.34 -30.14
N ASP A 10 37.83 -18.36 -31.05
CA ASP A 10 38.31 -18.58 -32.42
C ASP A 10 39.79 -18.18 -32.54
N PRO A 11 40.71 -19.15 -32.72
CA PRO A 11 42.15 -18.87 -32.84
C PRO A 11 42.51 -17.90 -33.97
N ARG A 12 41.70 -17.83 -35.03
CA ARG A 12 41.99 -17.03 -36.23
C ARG A 12 41.84 -15.53 -35.98
N GLU A 13 41.03 -15.15 -34.99
CA GLU A 13 40.86 -13.74 -34.63
C GLU A 13 42.13 -13.16 -34.01
N PHE A 14 43.02 -13.99 -33.44
CA PHE A 14 44.20 -13.53 -32.71
C PHE A 14 45.53 -13.74 -33.46
N ASP A 15 45.50 -14.29 -34.68
CA ASP A 15 46.70 -14.57 -35.51
C ASP A 15 47.49 -13.31 -35.90
N HIS A 16 46.84 -12.15 -35.90
CA HIS A 16 47.46 -10.87 -36.26
C HIS A 16 48.28 -10.23 -35.13
N LEU A 17 48.23 -10.77 -33.91
CA LEU A 17 49.01 -10.26 -32.78
C LEU A 17 50.48 -10.75 -32.82
N SER A 18 51.42 -9.80 -32.85
CA SER A 18 52.85 -10.08 -32.72
C SER A 18 53.26 -10.26 -31.25
N VAL A 19 52.95 -11.42 -30.66
CA VAL A 19 53.32 -11.78 -29.28
C VAL A 19 54.61 -12.61 -29.23
N ALA A 20 55.29 -12.57 -28.08
CA ALA A 20 56.44 -13.42 -27.80
C ALA A 20 56.08 -14.92 -27.86
N GLN A 21 57.07 -15.76 -28.21
CA GLN A 21 56.87 -17.19 -28.46
C GLN A 21 56.21 -17.92 -27.28
N ASP A 22 56.64 -17.63 -26.06
CA ASP A 22 56.12 -18.25 -24.84
C ASP A 22 54.61 -18.02 -24.65
N ILE A 23 54.12 -16.83 -25.04
CA ILE A 23 52.69 -16.48 -24.94
C ILE A 23 51.89 -17.19 -26.04
N ARG A 24 52.49 -17.38 -27.22
CA ARG A 24 51.87 -18.14 -28.32
C ARG A 24 51.65 -19.60 -27.96
N GLU A 25 52.56 -20.19 -27.18
CA GLU A 25 52.42 -21.55 -26.66
C GLU A 25 51.29 -21.65 -25.63
N VAL A 26 51.11 -20.63 -24.78
CA VAL A 26 49.97 -20.56 -23.83
C VAL A 26 48.62 -20.57 -24.56
N PHE A 27 48.49 -19.85 -25.68
CA PHE A 27 47.25 -19.82 -26.46
C PHE A 27 46.85 -21.19 -27.03
N GLN A 28 47.81 -22.10 -27.28
CA GLN A 28 47.51 -23.46 -27.73
C GLN A 28 46.80 -24.28 -26.63
N PHE A 29 47.08 -24.02 -25.36
CA PHE A 29 46.42 -24.74 -24.26
C PHE A 29 44.95 -24.34 -24.09
N ILE A 30 44.53 -23.17 -24.59
CA ILE A 30 43.12 -22.74 -24.57
C ILE A 30 42.27 -23.67 -25.44
N THR A 31 42.77 -24.04 -26.63
CA THR A 31 42.06 -24.98 -27.51
C THR A 31 42.00 -26.41 -26.97
N CYS A 32 42.93 -26.78 -26.08
CA CYS A 32 42.95 -28.09 -25.43
C CYS A 32 41.99 -28.18 -24.23
N TYR A 33 41.47 -27.06 -23.74
CA TYR A 33 40.57 -27.04 -22.60
C TYR A 33 39.13 -27.32 -23.05
N THR A 34 38.61 -28.49 -22.67
CA THR A 34 37.18 -28.79 -22.79
C THR A 34 36.52 -28.55 -21.43
N PRO A 35 35.60 -27.58 -21.30
CA PRO A 35 34.91 -27.33 -20.05
C PRO A 35 34.12 -28.59 -19.65
N GLN A 36 34.30 -29.05 -18.41
CA GLN A 36 33.49 -30.13 -17.87
C GLN A 36 32.10 -29.58 -17.55
N ASN A 37 31.08 -30.08 -18.23
CA ASN A 37 29.70 -29.73 -17.91
C ASN A 37 29.26 -30.57 -16.70
N ILE A 38 29.28 -29.96 -15.52
CA ILE A 38 28.81 -30.58 -14.28
C ILE A 38 27.32 -30.29 -14.17
N GLU A 39 26.50 -31.27 -14.56
CA GLU A 39 25.06 -31.21 -14.30
C GLU A 39 24.82 -31.41 -12.79
N LEU A 40 24.53 -30.32 -12.10
CA LEU A 40 24.16 -30.33 -10.69
C LEU A 40 22.73 -30.88 -10.57
N ASP A 41 22.55 -31.97 -9.82
CA ASP A 41 21.23 -32.54 -9.57
C ASP A 41 20.46 -31.64 -8.57
N TYR A 42 19.52 -30.85 -9.09
CA TYR A 42 18.75 -29.90 -8.29
C TYR A 42 17.56 -30.62 -7.62
N LYS A 43 17.53 -30.63 -6.28
CA LYS A 43 16.41 -31.21 -5.50
C LYS A 43 15.05 -30.52 -5.74
N LEU A 44 15.05 -29.30 -6.27
CA LEU A 44 13.85 -28.52 -6.58
C LEU A 44 13.88 -28.16 -8.07
N ARG A 45 13.24 -29.00 -8.88
CA ARG A 45 12.88 -28.64 -10.26
C ARG A 45 11.62 -27.77 -10.22
N PRO A 46 11.57 -26.63 -10.93
CA PRO A 46 10.32 -25.91 -11.14
C PRO A 46 9.31 -26.87 -11.78
N PHE A 47 8.20 -27.12 -11.09
CA PHE A 47 7.10 -27.89 -11.65
C PHE A 47 6.40 -27.01 -12.67
N VAL A 48 6.67 -27.25 -13.95
CA VAL A 48 5.89 -26.69 -15.05
C VAL A 48 4.90 -27.77 -15.46
N PRO A 49 3.60 -27.64 -15.13
CA PRO A 49 2.61 -28.62 -15.51
C PRO A 49 2.50 -28.68 -17.05
N ASP A 50 2.38 -29.89 -17.60
CA ASP A 50 2.16 -30.09 -19.05
C ASP A 50 0.83 -29.49 -19.53
N PHE A 51 -0.11 -29.30 -18.60
CA PHE A 51 -1.42 -28.71 -18.85
C PHE A 51 -1.64 -27.58 -17.86
N ILE A 52 -1.71 -26.35 -18.36
CA ILE A 52 -2.28 -25.24 -17.61
C ILE A 52 -3.79 -25.47 -17.63
N PRO A 53 -4.49 -25.54 -16.48
CA PRO A 53 -5.93 -25.57 -16.49
C PRO A 53 -6.39 -24.34 -17.26
N ALA A 54 -7.17 -24.56 -18.32
CA ALA A 54 -7.90 -23.48 -18.96
C ALA A 54 -8.94 -23.00 -17.96
N VAL A 55 -8.52 -22.13 -17.05
CA VAL A 55 -9.41 -21.22 -16.34
C VAL A 55 -9.97 -20.38 -17.47
N GLY A 56 -11.09 -20.82 -18.03
CA GLY A 56 -11.77 -20.08 -19.10
C GLY A 56 -11.99 -18.65 -18.60
N ASP A 57 -11.74 -17.68 -19.48
CA ASP A 57 -12.16 -16.31 -19.20
C ASP A 57 -13.64 -16.35 -18.82
N ILE A 58 -13.94 -15.80 -17.65
CA ILE A 58 -15.21 -16.01 -16.94
C ILE A 58 -16.38 -15.44 -17.77
N ASP A 59 -16.10 -14.50 -18.67
CA ASP A 59 -17.02 -14.05 -19.72
C ASP A 59 -16.23 -13.40 -20.87
N GLY A 60 -16.41 -13.85 -22.11
CA GLY A 60 -15.82 -13.25 -23.31
C GLY A 60 -16.56 -12.01 -23.82
N PHE A 61 -17.55 -11.51 -23.07
CA PHE A 61 -18.50 -10.47 -23.48
C PHE A 61 -19.26 -10.81 -24.77
N LEU A 62 -19.29 -12.09 -25.14
CA LEU A 62 -19.94 -12.57 -26.35
C LEU A 62 -21.42 -12.84 -26.04
N LYS A 63 -22.23 -11.79 -26.15
CA LYS A 63 -23.67 -11.88 -25.84
C LYS A 63 -24.44 -12.41 -27.04
N VAL A 64 -25.05 -13.59 -26.86
CA VAL A 64 -26.01 -14.14 -27.82
C VAL A 64 -27.28 -13.31 -27.73
N GLY A 65 -27.74 -12.77 -28.86
CA GLY A 65 -28.98 -12.00 -28.91
C GLY A 65 -30.18 -12.85 -28.47
N ARG A 66 -31.22 -12.19 -27.96
CA ARG A 66 -32.44 -12.89 -27.56
C ARG A 66 -33.01 -13.68 -28.76
N PRO A 67 -33.52 -14.90 -28.53
CA PRO A 67 -34.04 -15.75 -29.61
C PRO A 67 -35.30 -15.18 -30.29
N ASP A 68 -35.95 -14.17 -29.67
CA ASP A 68 -37.10 -13.45 -30.21
C ASP A 68 -36.73 -12.19 -31.02
N GLY A 69 -35.44 -11.83 -31.09
CA GLY A 69 -34.94 -10.67 -31.84
C GLY A 69 -35.18 -9.31 -31.16
N GLU A 70 -35.74 -9.28 -29.96
CA GLU A 70 -35.92 -8.06 -29.17
C GLU A 70 -34.61 -7.59 -28.53
N SER A 71 -34.50 -6.29 -28.24
CA SER A 71 -33.32 -5.75 -27.56
C SER A 71 -33.24 -6.24 -26.11
N ASP A 72 -32.06 -6.71 -25.70
CA ASP A 72 -31.83 -7.22 -24.34
C ASP A 72 -31.57 -6.08 -23.33
N GLY A 73 -31.07 -4.93 -23.80
CA GLY A 73 -30.78 -3.77 -22.94
C GLY A 73 -29.68 -4.01 -21.90
N LEU A 74 -28.92 -5.11 -22.01
CA LEU A 74 -27.71 -5.37 -21.22
C LEU A 74 -26.68 -4.26 -21.44
N GLY A 75 -26.00 -3.84 -20.37
CA GLY A 75 -25.10 -2.68 -20.38
C GLY A 75 -25.79 -1.31 -20.32
N LEU A 76 -27.07 -1.21 -20.69
CA LEU A 76 -27.86 0.03 -20.57
C LEU A 76 -28.69 0.09 -19.28
N ARG A 77 -29.32 -1.03 -18.88
CA ARG A 77 -30.12 -1.12 -17.64
C ARG A 77 -29.36 -1.79 -16.51
N THR A 78 -28.57 -2.81 -16.83
CA THR A 78 -27.83 -3.64 -15.87
C THR A 78 -26.38 -3.69 -16.32
N LEU A 79 -25.46 -3.38 -15.40
CA LEU A 79 -24.04 -3.44 -15.69
C LEU A 79 -23.62 -4.90 -15.90
N ASP A 80 -22.89 -5.14 -16.98
CA ASP A 80 -22.36 -6.45 -17.33
C ASP A 80 -20.99 -6.62 -16.67
N GLU A 81 -20.92 -7.45 -15.64
CA GLU A 81 -19.72 -7.68 -14.85
C GLU A 81 -19.16 -9.07 -15.16
N PRO A 82 -17.83 -9.25 -15.27
CA PRO A 82 -17.21 -10.55 -15.57
C PRO A 82 -17.34 -11.57 -14.42
N CYS A 83 -18.03 -11.21 -13.33
CA CYS A 83 -18.25 -12.07 -12.19
C CYS A 83 -19.55 -12.87 -12.37
N ALA A 84 -19.52 -14.17 -12.04
CA ALA A 84 -20.71 -15.02 -12.05
C ALA A 84 -21.82 -14.52 -11.11
N ALA A 85 -21.48 -13.72 -10.10
CA ALA A 85 -22.41 -13.04 -9.22
C ALA A 85 -22.28 -11.52 -9.41
N GLN A 86 -23.38 -10.86 -9.74
CA GLN A 86 -23.42 -9.41 -9.90
C GLN A 86 -23.15 -8.68 -8.58
N SER A 87 -22.36 -7.60 -8.63
CA SER A 87 -22.15 -6.73 -7.49
C SER A 87 -23.45 -6.09 -6.99
N GLU A 88 -23.56 -5.88 -5.68
CA GLU A 88 -24.72 -5.20 -5.10
C GLU A 88 -24.74 -3.72 -5.51
N PRO A 89 -25.83 -3.21 -6.13
CA PRO A 89 -25.89 -1.84 -6.66
C PRO A 89 -25.62 -0.76 -5.61
N ALA A 90 -26.05 -0.98 -4.36
CA ALA A 90 -25.87 -0.05 -3.24
C ALA A 90 -24.38 0.11 -2.88
N VAL A 91 -23.67 -1.02 -2.75
CA VAL A 91 -22.23 -1.07 -2.43
C VAL A 91 -21.43 -0.50 -3.59
N LEU A 92 -21.76 -0.89 -4.83
CA LEU A 92 -21.10 -0.38 -6.03
C LEU A 92 -21.24 1.14 -6.14
N CYS A 93 -22.44 1.69 -5.95
CA CYS A 93 -22.65 3.14 -5.92
C CYS A 93 -21.80 3.83 -4.86
N LEU A 94 -21.67 3.21 -3.68
CA LEU A 94 -20.92 3.78 -2.58
C LEU A 94 -19.41 3.72 -2.83
N ARG A 95 -18.92 2.64 -3.45
CA ARG A 95 -17.54 2.49 -3.91
C ARG A 95 -17.21 3.50 -5.01
N LEU A 96 -18.10 3.70 -5.99
CA LEU A 96 -17.95 4.70 -7.06
C LEU A 96 -17.92 6.13 -6.52
N ARG A 97 -18.70 6.43 -5.47
CA ARG A 97 -18.63 7.74 -4.78
C ARG A 97 -17.32 7.93 -4.05
N ALA A 98 -16.88 6.90 -3.32
CA ALA A 98 -15.60 6.93 -2.62
C ALA A 98 -14.44 7.16 -3.59
N SER A 99 -14.44 6.49 -4.75
CA SER A 99 -13.37 6.61 -5.75
C SER A 99 -13.40 7.94 -6.49
N THR A 100 -14.58 8.43 -6.86
CA THR A 100 -14.73 9.64 -7.69
C THR A 100 -14.68 10.94 -6.86
N LYS A 101 -14.62 10.84 -5.51
CA LYS A 101 -14.70 11.97 -4.55
C LYS A 101 -15.90 12.91 -4.79
N GLN A 102 -16.88 12.47 -5.57
CA GLN A 102 -18.06 13.25 -5.90
C GLN A 102 -19.17 12.96 -4.88
N SER A 103 -19.57 13.99 -4.14
CA SER A 103 -20.83 14.01 -3.41
C SER A 103 -21.97 14.22 -4.41
N SER A 104 -22.35 13.17 -5.15
CA SER A 104 -23.44 13.31 -6.12
C SER A 104 -24.79 13.47 -5.40
N ALA A 105 -25.59 14.45 -5.82
CA ALA A 105 -26.90 14.79 -5.24
C ALA A 105 -28.00 13.73 -5.41
N LYS A 106 -27.72 12.58 -6.05
CA LYS A 106 -28.68 11.48 -6.19
C LYS A 106 -28.86 10.75 -4.86
N ALA A 107 -30.09 10.32 -4.56
CA ALA A 107 -30.38 9.57 -3.35
C ALA A 107 -29.53 8.29 -3.31
N LEU A 108 -28.92 8.04 -2.16
CA LEU A 108 -28.12 6.85 -1.91
C LEU A 108 -29.09 5.66 -1.84
N VAL A 109 -28.96 4.69 -2.76
CA VAL A 109 -29.81 3.49 -2.75
C VAL A 109 -29.37 2.63 -1.58
N VAL A 110 -30.02 2.79 -0.43
CA VAL A 110 -29.77 1.97 0.76
C VAL A 110 -30.70 0.77 0.69
N LYS A 111 -30.14 -0.42 0.50
CA LYS A 111 -30.88 -1.68 0.57
C LYS A 111 -31.16 -2.02 2.03
N LYS A 112 -32.39 -2.42 2.32
CA LYS A 112 -32.74 -3.08 3.58
C LYS A 112 -32.51 -4.58 3.39
N VAL A 113 -31.77 -5.21 4.31
CA VAL A 113 -31.63 -6.66 4.32
C VAL A 113 -32.96 -7.23 4.84
N GLU A 114 -33.80 -7.73 3.93
CA GLU A 114 -35.05 -8.39 4.32
C GLU A 114 -34.76 -9.76 4.93
N ASN A 115 -35.39 -10.08 6.07
CA ASN A 115 -35.23 -11.35 6.79
C ASN A 115 -33.79 -11.70 7.20
N ALA A 116 -33.10 -10.78 7.89
CA ALA A 116 -31.73 -11.02 8.41
C ALA A 116 -31.58 -12.33 9.21
N ASP A 117 -32.63 -12.72 9.95
CA ASP A 117 -32.65 -13.93 10.78
C ASP A 117 -32.63 -15.24 9.97
N LYS A 118 -33.06 -15.21 8.69
CA LYS A 118 -33.10 -16.38 7.81
C LYS A 118 -31.93 -16.45 6.82
N ASN A 119 -31.10 -15.41 6.75
CA ASN A 119 -30.02 -15.35 5.77
C ASN A 119 -28.73 -14.72 6.36
N PRO A 120 -28.04 -15.43 7.28
CA PRO A 120 -26.79 -14.94 7.87
C PRO A 120 -25.70 -14.72 6.81
N LYS A 121 -25.70 -15.49 5.72
CA LYS A 121 -24.73 -15.35 4.62
C LYS A 121 -24.82 -14.01 3.90
N ALA A 122 -26.02 -13.44 3.77
CA ALA A 122 -26.19 -12.11 3.17
C ALA A 122 -25.65 -11.02 4.09
N LEU A 123 -25.77 -11.20 5.41
CA LEU A 123 -25.20 -10.30 6.41
C LEU A 123 -23.67 -10.34 6.35
N ASP A 124 -23.07 -11.53 6.36
CA ASP A 124 -21.60 -11.70 6.30
C ASP A 124 -21.01 -11.07 5.04
N ARG A 125 -21.67 -11.26 3.89
CA ARG A 125 -21.28 -10.61 2.62
C ARG A 125 -21.34 -9.09 2.73
N TRP A 126 -22.44 -8.54 3.26
CA TRP A 126 -22.57 -7.09 3.42
C TRP A 126 -21.52 -6.52 4.39
N ILE A 127 -21.23 -7.20 5.50
CA ILE A 127 -20.19 -6.79 6.45
C ILE A 127 -18.83 -6.75 5.74
N HIS A 128 -18.51 -7.79 4.98
CA HIS A 128 -17.27 -7.85 4.22
C HIS A 128 -17.15 -6.71 3.19
N ASP A 129 -18.21 -6.46 2.43
CA ASP A 129 -18.28 -5.41 1.40
C ASP A 129 -18.09 -4.00 2.01
N ILE A 130 -18.66 -3.74 3.18
CA ILE A 130 -18.51 -2.47 3.89
C ILE A 130 -17.13 -2.32 4.54
N ASP A 131 -16.57 -3.39 5.09
CA ASP A 131 -15.21 -3.39 5.65
C ASP A 131 -14.17 -3.10 4.55
N GLU A 132 -14.30 -3.75 3.40
CA GLU A 132 -13.45 -3.49 2.23
C GLU A 132 -13.55 -2.04 1.74
N LEU A 133 -14.78 -1.50 1.67
CA LEU A 133 -14.98 -0.10 1.35
C LEU A 133 -14.30 0.82 2.38
N HIS A 134 -14.39 0.54 3.68
CA HIS A 134 -13.74 1.34 4.70
C HIS A 134 -12.22 1.27 4.63
N LYS A 135 -11.64 0.12 4.25
CA LYS A 135 -10.19 0.01 3.94
C LYS A 135 -9.77 0.92 2.78
N SER A 136 -10.65 1.08 1.79
CA SER A 136 -10.37 1.93 0.62
C SER A 136 -10.54 3.43 0.90
N LYS A 137 -11.23 3.82 1.99
CA LYS A 137 -11.34 5.22 2.37
C LYS A 137 -10.04 5.67 3.00
N PRO A 138 -9.38 6.72 2.49
CA PRO A 138 -8.24 7.30 3.18
C PRO A 138 -8.70 7.74 4.58
N ALA A 139 -7.84 7.55 5.57
CA ALA A 139 -8.11 8.04 6.92
C ALA A 139 -8.50 9.52 6.84
N PRO A 140 -9.49 9.98 7.63
CA PRO A 140 -9.94 11.36 7.61
C PRO A 140 -8.72 12.27 7.80
N THR A 141 -8.34 12.97 6.72
CA THR A 141 -7.18 13.84 6.72
C THR A 141 -7.63 15.19 7.26
N VAL A 142 -7.08 15.59 8.41
CA VAL A 142 -7.32 16.92 8.96
C VAL A 142 -6.50 17.91 8.15
N GLN A 143 -7.19 18.81 7.44
CA GLN A 143 -6.53 19.93 6.77
C GLN A 143 -6.42 21.10 7.74
N TYR A 144 -5.19 21.44 8.11
CA TYR A 144 -4.91 22.61 8.93
C TYR A 144 -4.96 23.88 8.10
N SER A 145 -5.43 24.97 8.70
CA SER A 145 -5.52 26.27 8.03
C SER A 145 -4.15 26.84 7.65
N ARG A 146 -3.08 26.44 8.36
CA ARG A 146 -1.69 26.86 8.13
C ARG A 146 -0.72 25.71 8.37
N SER A 147 0.54 25.89 7.96
CA SER A 147 1.61 24.90 8.09
C SER A 147 1.85 24.52 9.56
N MET A 148 1.48 23.30 9.94
CA MET A 148 1.82 22.73 11.24
C MET A 148 3.17 21.99 11.17
N PRO A 149 3.91 21.89 12.28
CA PRO A 149 5.07 21.02 12.37
C PRO A 149 4.70 19.56 12.09
N ASP A 150 5.62 18.81 11.52
CA ASP A 150 5.43 17.37 11.29
C ASP A 150 5.51 16.60 12.61
N ILE A 151 4.70 15.56 12.76
CA ILE A 151 4.64 14.75 13.99
C ILE A 151 6.01 14.09 14.24
N ASP A 152 6.68 13.62 13.19
CA ASP A 152 8.00 12.98 13.31
C ASP A 152 9.07 13.96 13.81
N SER A 153 8.96 15.25 13.43
CA SER A 153 9.86 16.30 13.94
C SER A 153 9.63 16.57 15.43
N LEU A 154 8.37 16.52 15.87
CA LEU A 154 7.98 16.70 17.28
C LEU A 154 8.30 15.47 18.15
N MET A 155 8.51 14.30 17.54
CA MET A 155 8.95 13.08 18.25
C MET A 155 10.45 13.04 18.51
N GLN A 156 11.22 14.02 18.02
CA GLN A 156 12.65 14.09 18.25
C GLN A 156 12.98 14.35 19.73
N GLU A 157 14.12 13.83 20.18
CA GLU A 157 14.65 14.11 21.52
C GLU A 157 14.86 15.60 21.74
N TRP A 158 14.54 16.06 22.95
CA TRP A 158 14.72 17.46 23.33
C TRP A 158 16.20 17.82 23.37
N PRO A 159 16.58 19.06 22.99
CA PRO A 159 17.94 19.52 23.16
C PRO A 159 18.38 19.43 24.63
N VAL A 160 19.61 18.97 24.89
CA VAL A 160 20.15 18.73 26.24
C VAL A 160 19.98 19.95 27.17
N MET A 161 20.25 21.16 26.65
CA MET A 161 20.11 22.42 27.38
C MET A 161 18.64 22.72 27.78
N PHE A 162 17.69 22.23 27.00
CA PHE A 162 16.27 22.37 27.28
C PHE A 162 15.81 21.32 28.29
N GLU A 163 16.24 20.07 28.12
CA GLU A 163 15.94 18.96 29.03
C GLU A 163 16.45 19.24 30.45
N GLU A 164 17.68 19.75 30.60
CA GLU A 164 18.24 20.12 31.90
C GLU A 164 17.40 21.18 32.61
N LYS A 165 16.91 22.19 31.88
CA LYS A 165 16.03 23.23 32.43
C LYS A 165 14.66 22.69 32.78
N LEU A 166 14.11 21.81 31.95
CA LEU A 166 12.81 21.19 32.19
C LEU A 166 12.84 20.26 33.42
N ASN A 167 13.94 19.55 33.63
CA ASN A 167 14.16 18.74 34.83
C ASN A 167 14.33 19.59 36.11
N GLN A 168 14.86 20.81 35.99
CA GLN A 168 15.00 21.73 37.13
C GLN A 168 13.69 22.45 37.48
N LEU A 169 12.92 22.86 36.46
CA LEU A 169 11.70 23.66 36.63
C LEU A 169 10.43 22.80 36.77
N GLY A 170 10.46 21.56 36.28
CA GLY A 170 9.27 20.72 36.12
C GLY A 170 8.34 21.24 35.01
N LEU A 171 7.38 20.40 34.60
CA LEU A 171 6.29 20.87 33.74
C LEU A 171 5.39 21.80 34.55
N PRO A 172 4.89 22.91 33.96
CA PRO A 172 3.95 23.80 34.63
C PRO A 172 2.73 22.98 35.04
N THR A 173 2.63 22.72 36.34
CA THR A 173 1.54 21.96 36.94
C THR A 173 0.38 22.93 37.23
N ALA A 174 -0.79 22.41 37.62
CA ALA A 174 -1.99 23.19 37.91
C ALA A 174 -1.86 24.26 39.03
N ASP A 175 -0.66 24.42 39.60
CA ASP A 175 -0.29 25.46 40.58
C ASP A 175 0.00 26.83 39.91
N LEU A 176 0.06 26.91 38.59
CA LEU A 176 0.04 28.20 37.90
C LEU A 176 -1.37 28.81 38.01
N ASP A 177 -1.48 29.99 38.62
CA ASP A 177 -2.69 30.83 38.66
C ASP A 177 -3.06 31.35 37.25
N CYS A 178 -3.42 30.45 36.33
CA CYS A 178 -3.79 30.80 34.96
C CYS A 178 -5.04 30.06 34.48
N ASP A 179 -5.77 30.71 33.59
CA ASP A 179 -6.97 30.17 32.97
C ASP A 179 -6.62 29.00 32.01
N LEU A 180 -7.55 28.06 31.83
CA LEU A 180 -7.36 26.86 31.00
C LEU A 180 -6.86 27.16 29.56
N PRO A 181 -7.35 28.20 28.86
CA PRO A 181 -6.85 28.54 27.53
C PRO A 181 -5.40 29.00 27.54
N THR A 182 -4.97 29.68 28.62
CA THR A 182 -3.60 30.14 28.80
C THR A 182 -2.67 28.98 29.11
N LEU A 183 -3.11 28.02 29.92
CA LEU A 183 -2.38 26.78 30.16
C LEU A 183 -2.14 26.01 28.85
N VAL A 184 -3.18 25.87 28.01
CA VAL A 184 -3.06 25.23 26.69
C VAL A 184 -2.04 25.95 25.81
N ASP A 185 -2.04 27.28 25.81
CA ASP A 185 -1.08 28.07 25.02
C ASP A 185 0.37 27.86 25.52
N ILE A 186 0.57 27.80 26.84
CA ILE A 186 1.89 27.54 27.45
C ILE A 186 2.38 26.15 27.07
N ILE A 187 1.52 25.14 27.19
CA ILE A 187 1.86 23.75 26.83
C ILE A 187 2.18 23.65 25.34
N CYS A 188 1.33 24.20 24.46
CA CYS A 188 1.63 24.23 23.02
C CYS A 188 2.95 24.95 22.72
N GLY A 189 3.26 26.04 23.42
CA GLY A 189 4.53 26.75 23.29
C GLY A 189 5.74 25.95 23.78
N ILE A 190 5.61 25.13 24.82
CA ILE A 190 6.66 24.23 25.29
C ILE A 190 6.99 23.21 24.21
N PHE A 191 5.96 22.58 23.62
CA PHE A 191 6.11 21.56 22.56
C PHE A 191 6.37 22.14 21.15
N ASP A 192 6.75 23.43 21.04
CA ASP A 192 6.99 24.11 19.77
C ASP A 192 5.82 24.02 18.75
N VAL A 193 4.58 23.90 19.24
CA VAL A 193 3.37 23.86 18.41
C VAL A 193 2.82 25.29 18.23
N PRO A 194 2.78 25.83 17.00
CA PRO A 194 2.28 27.18 16.76
C PRO A 194 0.77 27.27 17.02
N ARG A 195 0.36 28.40 17.58
CA ARG A 195 -1.05 28.75 17.77
C ARG A 195 -1.51 29.72 16.69
N TYR A 196 -2.51 29.31 15.92
CA TYR A 196 -3.17 30.17 14.93
C TYR A 196 -4.54 30.65 15.45
N GLU A 197 -5.53 30.75 14.58
CA GLU A 197 -6.87 31.28 14.92
C GLU A 197 -7.67 30.31 15.79
N SER A 198 -7.50 29.00 15.59
CA SER A 198 -8.17 27.96 16.35
C SER A 198 -7.18 27.17 17.20
N ARG A 199 -7.44 27.12 18.51
CA ARG A 199 -6.71 26.26 19.46
C ARG A 199 -6.94 24.77 19.19
N ILE A 200 -8.02 24.44 18.46
CA ILE A 200 -8.40 23.05 18.17
C ILE A 200 -7.37 22.39 17.24
N GLU A 201 -6.84 23.14 16.27
CA GLU A 201 -5.81 22.62 15.36
C GLU A 201 -4.52 22.28 16.12
N SER A 202 -4.06 23.17 17.00
CA SER A 202 -2.87 22.95 17.84
C SER A 202 -3.07 21.79 18.82
N LEU A 203 -4.26 21.68 19.43
CA LEU A 203 -4.61 20.55 20.31
C LEU A 203 -4.68 19.23 19.54
N HIS A 204 -5.18 19.24 18.30
CA HIS A 204 -5.20 18.06 17.46
C HIS A 204 -3.77 17.55 17.18
N VAL A 205 -2.82 18.45 16.90
CA VAL A 205 -1.40 18.09 16.74
C VAL A 205 -0.84 17.50 18.03
N LEU A 206 -1.12 18.12 19.19
CA LEU A 206 -0.67 17.63 20.50
C LEU A 206 -1.19 16.21 20.81
N PHE A 207 -2.48 15.96 20.57
CA PHE A 207 -3.07 14.63 20.78
C PHE A 207 -2.60 13.62 19.73
N SER A 208 -2.34 14.05 18.51
CA SER A 208 -1.75 13.20 17.47
C SER A 208 -0.33 12.77 17.86
N LEU A 209 0.48 13.71 18.38
CA LEU A 209 1.81 13.41 18.94
C LEU A 209 1.71 12.42 20.10
N TYR A 210 0.81 12.65 21.06
CA TYR A 210 0.58 11.73 22.17
C TYR A 210 0.18 10.33 21.70
N SER A 211 -0.72 10.25 20.71
CA SER A 211 -1.13 8.97 20.12
C SER A 211 0.02 8.27 19.38
N ALA A 212 0.86 9.02 18.66
CA ALA A 212 2.01 8.48 17.95
C ALA A 212 3.05 7.91 18.92
N ILE A 213 3.36 8.64 20.00
CA ILE A 213 4.26 8.17 21.06
C ILE A 213 3.69 6.94 21.76
N LYS A 214 2.39 6.94 22.07
CA LYS A 214 1.74 5.78 22.69
C LYS A 214 1.86 4.55 21.79
N ASN A 215 1.56 4.68 20.51
CA ASN A 215 1.66 3.59 19.53
C ASN A 215 3.11 3.10 19.34
N SER A 216 4.10 4.00 19.35
CA SER A 216 5.51 3.63 19.22
C SER A 216 6.06 2.93 20.47
N GLN A 217 5.61 3.30 21.67
CA GLN A 217 5.96 2.61 22.91
C GLN A 217 5.44 1.16 22.93
N PHE A 218 4.26 0.89 22.35
CA PHE A 218 3.73 -0.47 22.20
C PHE A 218 4.44 -1.29 21.12
N GLN A 219 5.24 -0.67 20.25
CA GLN A 219 6.00 -1.34 19.18
C GLN A 219 7.44 -1.69 19.55
N LYS A 220 7.95 -1.32 20.73
CA LYS A 220 9.26 -1.82 21.17
C LYS A 220 9.18 -3.34 21.37
N PRO A 221 9.90 -4.16 20.58
CA PRO A 221 9.99 -5.58 20.85
C PRO A 221 10.76 -5.77 22.17
N GLU A 222 10.29 -6.70 23.01
CA GLU A 222 11.13 -7.27 24.04
C GLU A 222 12.34 -7.95 23.37
N ASN A 223 13.52 -7.36 23.57
CA ASN A 223 14.89 -7.86 23.32
C ASN A 223 15.37 -8.01 21.87
#